data_AF-A0A6N2F028-F1
#
_entry.id   AF-A0A6N2F028-F1
#
_cell.length_a   1.000
_cell.length_b   1.000
_cell.length_c   1.000
_cell.angle_alpha   90.00
_cell.angle_beta   90.00
_cell.angle_gamma   90.00
#
_symmetry.space_group_name_H-M   'P 1'
#
loop_
_entity.id
_entity.type
_entity.pdbx_description
1 polymer ?
#
loop_
_entity_poly.entity_id
_entity_poly.type
_entity_poly.pdbx_seq_one_letter_code
_entity_poly.pdbx_strand_id
1 'polypeptide(L)'
;MGKSSRLALHWQIIIGLVLGIVVGLILNWTWTPYTWGHLGVGDHTSYLRGQPGQLGDRPPDRSRDAVAWLRTEVEDLGVGDGAQPLKPPSNAYTGRVVAWLLDPIISMEAEAAESEAEQPEADPAADPPPAPAIDPELRAEARAWLLDRIDTALETIDERSNYAVRPIQPPDDEALAIEVRWLVSPLAVEDPNAEAGFAAAIPKLVANLNNMVGELFKRSLLFIAVPIVLFSLIAGVASLNDTAKLGRIGGKTIGIYICTTALAITIGLTLANLIGPGKVTSERHQAYFDSMIEGAEARVEDPPNVWSFLQSIVPTNPFHAMANAEMLQVVFIGLIIGIGLTLIPGRKSAPVVAFFQTLTDVIIKLVMLLMLTAPYAVFALIVPVVASLGLEILG
;
A
#
# COMPACT_ATOMS: atom_id res chain seq x y z
N MET A 1 -48.24 7.93 14.36
CA MET A 1 -46.78 7.79 14.19
C MET A 1 -46.38 8.58 12.96
N GLY A 2 -45.69 9.71 13.16
CA GLY A 2 -45.38 10.68 12.12
C GLY A 2 -44.52 10.06 11.01
N LYS A 3 -44.90 10.36 9.77
CA LYS A 3 -44.14 10.05 8.56
C LYS A 3 -42.85 10.88 8.61
N SER A 4 -41.79 10.36 9.24
CA SER A 4 -40.48 11.00 9.15
C SER A 4 -40.09 11.03 7.68
N SER A 5 -39.91 12.22 7.10
CA SER A 5 -39.34 12.39 5.78
C SER A 5 -37.92 11.83 5.81
N ARG A 6 -37.75 10.53 5.49
CA ARG A 6 -36.42 9.96 5.33
C ARG A 6 -35.72 10.76 4.23
N LEU A 7 -34.58 11.38 4.56
CA LEU A 7 -33.74 12.07 3.59
C LEU A 7 -33.47 11.15 2.40
N ALA A 8 -33.50 11.70 1.19
CA ALA A 8 -33.19 10.93 0.00
C ALA A 8 -31.75 10.39 0.08
N LEU A 9 -31.51 9.21 -0.49
CA LEU A 9 -30.24 8.50 -0.34
C LEU A 9 -29.03 9.32 -0.81
N HIS A 10 -29.17 10.08 -1.90
CA HIS A 10 -28.11 10.96 -2.39
C HIS A 10 -27.71 12.03 -1.36
N TRP A 11 -28.66 12.58 -0.60
CA TRP A 11 -28.35 13.52 0.49
C TRP A 11 -27.63 12.84 1.64
N GLN A 12 -27.98 11.60 1.97
CA GLN A 12 -27.29 10.83 3.01
C GLN A 12 -25.83 10.56 2.62
N ILE A 13 -25.58 10.22 1.35
CA ILE A 13 -24.22 10.00 0.83
C ILE A 13 -23.40 11.29 0.88
N ILE A 14 -23.97 12.42 0.44
CA ILE A 14 -23.30 13.73 0.49
C ILE A 14 -22.97 14.10 1.93
N ILE A 15 -23.91 13.91 2.87
CA ILE A 15 -23.67 14.19 4.29
C ILE A 15 -22.53 13.29 4.83
N GLY A 16 -22.52 12.00 4.50
CA GLY A 16 -21.45 11.08 4.90
C GLY A 16 -20.09 11.49 4.35
N LEU A 17 -20.02 11.92 3.09
CA LEU A 17 -18.81 12.42 2.45
C LEU A 17 -18.30 13.71 3.12
N VAL A 18 -19.17 14.70 3.30
CA VAL A 18 -18.80 15.98 3.92
C VAL A 18 -18.35 15.77 5.37
N LEU A 19 -19.09 14.95 6.14
CA LEU A 19 -18.70 14.60 7.50
C LEU A 19 -17.33 13.91 7.54
N GLY A 20 -17.08 13.00 6.60
CA GLY A 20 -15.80 12.29 6.52
C GLY A 20 -14.64 13.21 6.18
N ILE A 21 -14.85 14.17 5.28
CA ILE A 21 -13.85 15.22 4.99
C ILE A 21 -13.57 16.05 6.24
N VAL A 22 -14.61 16.55 6.92
CA VAL A 22 -14.44 17.37 8.14
C VAL A 22 -13.69 16.59 9.23
N VAL A 23 -14.07 15.34 9.49
CA VAL A 23 -13.38 14.48 10.48
C VAL A 23 -11.94 14.22 10.06
N GLY A 24 -11.69 13.89 8.79
CA GLY A 24 -10.35 13.69 8.27
C GLY A 24 -9.47 14.93 8.44
N LEU A 25 -10.00 16.12 8.20
CA LEU A 25 -9.27 17.38 8.41
C LEU A 25 -8.95 17.64 9.87
N ILE A 26 -9.91 17.39 10.77
CA ILE A 26 -9.68 17.49 12.22
C ILE A 26 -8.57 16.52 12.64
N LEU A 27 -8.60 15.27 12.16
CA LEU A 27 -7.55 14.29 12.44
C LEU A 27 -6.21 14.75 11.88
N ASN A 28 -6.15 15.21 10.62
CA ASN A 28 -4.92 15.72 10.03
C ASN A 28 -4.31 16.87 10.85
N TRP A 29 -5.15 17.76 11.38
CA TRP A 29 -4.71 18.89 12.18
C TRP A 29 -4.30 18.50 13.61
N THR A 30 -4.96 17.49 14.20
CA THR A 30 -4.74 17.08 15.60
C THR A 30 -3.73 15.94 15.78
N TRP A 31 -3.52 15.10 14.76
CA TRP A 31 -2.55 14.01 14.77
C TRP A 31 -1.18 14.47 14.27
N THR A 32 -0.44 15.12 15.17
CA THR A 32 0.95 15.55 14.96
C THR A 32 1.91 14.61 15.70
N PRO A 33 3.22 14.56 15.35
CA PRO A 33 4.19 13.76 16.09
C PRO A 33 4.20 14.06 17.60
N TYR A 34 3.89 15.31 17.97
CA TYR A 34 3.76 15.72 19.36
C TYR A 34 2.59 15.02 20.09
N THR A 35 1.43 14.91 19.46
CA THR A 35 0.25 14.26 20.09
C THR A 35 0.42 12.75 20.19
N TRP A 36 1.10 12.12 19.24
CA TRP A 36 1.47 10.71 19.31
C TRP A 36 2.58 10.42 20.34
N GLY A 37 3.54 11.34 20.51
CA GLY A 37 4.57 11.23 21.54
C GLY A 37 4.00 11.17 22.96
N HIS A 38 2.95 11.95 23.26
CA HIS A 38 2.24 11.85 24.55
C HIS A 38 1.50 10.52 24.77
N LEU A 39 1.26 9.77 23.71
CA LEU A 39 0.64 8.44 23.75
C LEU A 39 1.70 7.31 23.82
N GLY A 40 2.99 7.65 23.86
CA GLY A 40 4.09 6.69 23.84
C GLY A 40 4.36 6.11 22.44
N VAL A 41 3.91 6.79 21.38
CA VAL A 41 4.05 6.32 19.99
C VAL A 41 5.07 7.20 19.26
N GLY A 42 6.27 6.66 19.01
CA GLY A 42 7.35 7.34 18.30
C GLY A 42 7.15 7.38 16.78
N ASP A 43 6.50 6.37 16.20
CA ASP A 43 6.06 6.39 14.79
C ASP A 43 4.62 5.89 14.64
N HIS A 44 3.72 6.85 14.53
CA HIS A 44 2.30 6.60 14.33
C HIS A 44 1.96 5.84 13.05
N THR A 45 2.77 5.93 11.99
CA THR A 45 2.45 5.29 10.71
C THR A 45 2.70 3.78 10.74
N SER A 46 3.82 3.34 11.31
CA SER A 46 4.09 1.92 11.58
C SER A 46 3.15 1.37 12.66
N TYR A 47 2.89 2.16 13.70
CA TYR A 47 1.99 1.76 14.79
C TYR A 47 0.56 1.46 14.30
N LEU A 48 0.00 2.30 13.43
CA LEU A 48 -1.32 2.08 12.83
C LEU A 48 -1.34 0.93 11.83
N ARG A 49 -0.24 0.69 11.10
CA ARG A 49 -0.09 -0.45 10.16
C ARG A 49 0.11 -1.79 10.87
N GLY A 50 0.47 -1.79 12.16
CA GLY A 50 0.72 -3.02 12.91
C GLY A 50 1.97 -3.78 12.44
N GLN A 51 2.89 -3.07 11.77
CA GLN A 51 4.22 -3.58 11.46
C GLN A 51 5.14 -3.30 12.64
N PRO A 52 6.16 -4.14 12.92
CA PRO A 52 7.24 -3.74 13.84
C PRO A 52 7.70 -2.35 13.40
N GLY A 53 7.99 -1.46 14.35
CA GLY A 53 8.35 -0.08 14.06
C GLY A 53 9.58 0.00 13.17
N GLN A 54 9.40 -0.16 11.87
CA GLN A 54 10.40 0.20 10.88
C GLN A 54 10.48 1.71 11.01
N LEU A 55 11.66 2.18 11.40
CA LEU A 55 12.00 3.57 11.21
C LEU A 55 11.61 3.92 9.78
N GLY A 56 10.61 4.80 9.67
CA GLY A 56 9.81 4.96 8.45
C GLY A 56 10.60 5.05 7.14
N ASP A 57 9.87 4.80 6.05
CA ASP A 57 10.31 4.96 4.66
C ASP A 57 11.38 6.05 4.51
N ARG A 58 12.60 5.63 4.08
CA ARG A 58 13.83 6.39 3.80
C ARG A 58 14.20 7.51 4.81
N PRO A 59 15.41 7.52 5.39
CA PRO A 59 15.85 8.68 6.17
C PRO A 59 15.85 9.94 5.27
N PRO A 60 15.41 11.11 5.77
CA PRO A 60 15.38 12.35 4.99
C PRO A 60 16.79 12.79 4.53
N ASP A 61 16.88 13.81 3.67
CA ASP A 61 18.04 14.33 2.90
C ASP A 61 19.32 14.75 3.70
N ARG A 62 19.56 14.15 4.87
CA ARG A 62 20.74 14.35 5.73
C ARG A 62 21.28 13.02 6.26
N SER A 63 21.27 11.96 5.45
CA SER A 63 21.83 10.66 5.84
C SER A 63 23.37 10.69 5.91
N ARG A 64 24.03 11.54 5.10
CA ARG A 64 25.51 11.65 5.04
C ARG A 64 26.16 11.87 6.40
N ASP A 65 25.63 12.79 7.21
CA ASP A 65 26.20 13.12 8.52
C ASP A 65 26.11 11.94 9.50
N ALA A 66 25.04 11.15 9.41
CA ALA A 66 24.85 9.99 10.26
C ALA A 66 25.68 8.79 9.82
N VAL A 67 25.83 8.58 8.51
CA VAL A 67 26.74 7.56 7.95
C VAL A 67 28.20 7.95 8.22
N ALA A 68 28.55 9.24 8.13
CA ALA A 68 29.87 9.74 8.49
C ALA A 68 30.17 9.57 9.99
N TRP A 69 29.18 9.78 10.87
CA TRP A 69 29.31 9.46 12.28
C TRP A 69 29.60 7.97 12.50
N LEU A 70 28.84 7.08 11.84
CA LEU A 70 29.03 5.64 11.96
C LEU A 70 30.44 5.22 11.51
N ARG A 71 30.92 5.80 10.40
CA ARG A 71 32.29 5.60 9.91
C ARG A 71 33.32 5.94 11.00
N THR A 72 33.22 7.11 11.60
CA THR A 72 34.14 7.55 12.67
C THR A 72 34.10 6.62 13.87
N GLU A 73 32.91 6.20 14.31
CA GLU A 73 32.77 5.31 15.47
C GLU A 73 33.36 3.91 15.18
N VAL A 74 33.19 3.39 13.95
CA VAL A 74 33.80 2.12 13.52
C VAL A 74 35.33 2.26 13.36
N GLU A 75 35.83 3.42 12.94
CA GLU A 75 37.27 3.71 12.91
C GLU A 75 37.88 3.73 14.32
N ASP A 76 37.14 4.18 15.33
CA ASP A 76 37.62 4.24 16.71
C ASP A 76 37.44 2.90 17.48
N LEU A 77 36.83 1.88 16.86
CA LEU A 77 36.70 0.54 17.45
C LEU A 77 38.08 -0.10 17.68
N GLY A 78 38.33 -0.49 18.94
CA GLY A 78 39.47 -1.33 19.30
C GLY A 78 39.37 -2.72 18.68
N VAL A 79 40.52 -3.31 18.31
CA VAL A 79 40.60 -4.61 17.61
C VAL A 79 41.19 -5.73 18.50
N GLY A 80 41.50 -5.42 19.77
CA GLY A 80 42.10 -6.37 20.72
C GLY A 80 41.14 -6.88 21.80
N ASP A 81 41.67 -7.61 22.79
CA ASP A 81 40.94 -8.28 23.89
C ASP A 81 40.06 -7.38 24.78
N GLY A 82 40.10 -6.05 24.60
CA GLY A 82 39.28 -5.08 25.33
C GLY A 82 38.24 -4.33 24.49
N ALA A 83 38.01 -4.77 23.23
CA ALA A 83 37.05 -4.13 22.33
C ALA A 83 35.62 -4.21 22.88
N GLN A 84 34.94 -3.08 22.95
CA GLN A 84 33.52 -3.01 23.28
C GLN A 84 32.70 -2.82 22.00
N PRO A 85 31.46 -3.32 21.95
CA PRO A 85 30.58 -3.08 20.81
C PRO A 85 30.22 -1.59 20.73
N LEU A 86 29.71 -1.19 19.57
CA LEU A 86 29.36 0.21 19.30
C LEU A 86 28.28 0.69 20.26
N LYS A 87 28.39 1.95 20.70
CA LYS A 87 27.38 2.59 21.54
C LYS A 87 26.43 3.42 20.69
N PRO A 88 25.14 3.45 21.03
CA PRO A 88 24.18 4.27 20.30
C PRO A 88 24.54 5.77 20.42
N PRO A 89 24.38 6.55 19.34
CA PRO A 89 24.65 7.99 19.37
C PRO A 89 23.63 8.69 20.27
N SER A 90 24.07 9.78 20.92
CA SER A 90 23.18 10.63 21.73
C SER A 90 22.14 11.38 20.90
N ASN A 91 22.40 11.58 19.60
CA ASN A 91 21.46 12.17 18.66
C ASN A 91 20.48 11.11 18.15
N ALA A 92 19.20 11.24 18.55
CA ALA A 92 18.13 10.37 18.12
C ALA A 92 18.01 10.27 16.59
N TYR A 93 18.29 11.34 15.84
CA TYR A 93 18.28 11.30 14.37
C TYR A 93 19.41 10.40 13.82
N THR A 94 20.63 10.55 14.33
CA THR A 94 21.78 9.74 13.92
C THR A 94 21.55 8.26 14.25
N GLY A 95 21.06 7.95 15.45
CA GLY A 95 20.77 6.57 15.85
C GLY A 95 19.73 5.92 14.96
N ARG A 96 18.75 6.71 14.52
CA ARG A 96 17.73 6.28 13.58
C ARG A 96 18.29 5.91 12.20
N VAL A 97 19.10 6.77 11.60
CA VAL A 97 19.69 6.48 10.28
C VAL A 97 20.59 5.25 10.34
N VAL A 98 21.35 5.09 11.43
CA VAL A 98 22.28 3.98 11.62
C VAL A 98 21.56 2.65 11.84
N ALA A 99 20.50 2.62 12.66
CA ALA A 99 19.71 1.41 12.87
C ALA A 99 19.02 0.94 11.59
N TRP A 100 18.49 1.87 10.79
CA TRP A 100 17.90 1.53 9.49
C TRP A 100 18.95 0.98 8.50
N LEU A 101 20.14 1.58 8.46
CA LEU A 101 21.23 1.14 7.58
C LEU A 101 21.70 -0.29 7.88
N LEU A 102 21.66 -0.66 9.15
CA LEU A 102 22.15 -1.94 9.68
C LEU A 102 21.04 -2.95 9.97
N ASP A 103 19.78 -2.61 9.70
CA ASP A 103 18.60 -3.44 10.00
C ASP A 103 18.72 -4.88 9.49
N PRO A 104 19.19 -5.16 8.25
CA PRO A 104 19.36 -6.54 7.78
C PRO A 104 20.39 -7.35 8.57
N ILE A 105 21.39 -6.69 9.17
CA ILE A 105 22.43 -7.32 9.98
C ILE A 105 21.92 -7.54 11.41
N ILE A 106 21.22 -6.55 11.95
CA ILE A 106 20.64 -6.59 13.31
C ILE A 106 19.54 -7.65 13.39
N SER A 107 18.71 -7.76 12.35
CA SER A 107 17.56 -8.65 12.26
C SER A 107 17.87 -10.09 11.85
N MET A 108 19.13 -10.46 11.61
CA MET A 108 19.53 -11.85 11.38
C MET A 108 19.01 -12.72 12.53
N GLU A 109 18.14 -13.69 12.21
CA GLU A 109 17.56 -14.60 13.20
C GLU A 109 18.66 -15.38 13.93
N ALA A 110 18.48 -15.57 15.22
CA ALA A 110 19.30 -16.44 16.06
C ALA A 110 19.11 -17.93 15.71
N GLU A 111 19.04 -18.29 14.42
CA GLU A 111 18.89 -19.69 13.95
C GLU A 111 20.09 -20.57 14.37
N ALA A 112 21.25 -19.97 14.65
CA ALA A 112 22.41 -20.70 15.19
C ALA A 112 22.21 -21.15 16.66
N ALA A 113 21.31 -20.53 17.42
CA ALA A 113 21.12 -20.81 18.85
C ALA A 113 20.18 -21.99 19.16
N GLU A 114 19.38 -22.46 18.18
CA GLU A 114 18.50 -23.63 18.37
C GLU A 114 19.25 -24.98 18.30
N SER A 115 20.52 -25.02 17.90
CA SER A 115 21.32 -26.26 17.95
C SER A 115 21.94 -26.55 19.32
N GLU A 116 21.92 -25.59 20.27
CA GLU A 116 22.46 -25.75 21.63
C GLU A 116 21.44 -25.51 22.77
N ALA A 117 20.20 -25.17 22.47
CA ALA A 117 19.16 -24.92 23.48
C ALA A 117 18.44 -26.21 23.94
N GLU A 118 19.17 -27.10 24.62
CA GLU A 118 18.59 -28.04 25.58
C GLU A 118 18.92 -27.58 27.01
N GLN A 119 18.58 -26.32 27.35
CA GLN A 119 18.55 -25.80 28.73
C GLN A 119 17.41 -24.78 28.93
N PRO A 120 16.78 -24.75 30.13
CA PRO A 120 15.48 -24.10 30.34
C PRO A 120 15.60 -22.59 30.58
N GLU A 121 14.60 -21.87 30.05
CA GLU A 121 14.17 -20.48 30.35
C GLU A 121 15.21 -19.56 31.00
N ALA A 122 15.85 -18.71 30.17
CA ALA A 122 16.69 -17.61 30.63
C ALA A 122 15.85 -16.38 31.05
N ASP A 123 16.20 -15.86 32.22
CA ASP A 123 15.74 -14.62 32.86
C ASP A 123 15.95 -13.38 31.96
N PRO A 124 14.94 -12.52 31.73
CA PRO A 124 15.07 -11.31 30.92
C PRO A 124 16.02 -10.24 31.50
N ALA A 125 16.57 -10.45 32.70
CA ALA A 125 17.59 -9.60 33.32
C ALA A 125 19.03 -10.11 33.17
N ALA A 126 19.27 -11.19 32.43
CA ALA A 126 20.62 -11.71 32.21
C ALA A 126 21.38 -10.92 31.13
N ASP A 127 22.66 -10.63 31.40
CA ASP A 127 23.59 -10.01 30.46
C ASP A 127 23.59 -10.76 29.11
N PRO A 128 23.83 -10.05 27.98
CA PRO A 128 23.83 -10.67 26.65
C PRO A 128 24.81 -11.87 26.59
N PRO A 129 24.55 -12.85 25.70
CA PRO A 129 25.38 -14.05 25.60
C PRO A 129 26.86 -13.67 25.44
N PRO A 130 27.78 -14.41 26.07
CA PRO A 130 29.21 -14.11 26.01
C PRO A 130 29.64 -14.07 24.54
N ALA A 131 30.45 -13.06 24.21
CA ALA A 131 30.96 -12.86 22.86
C ALA A 131 31.55 -14.17 22.30
N PRO A 132 31.39 -14.46 21.00
CA PRO A 132 32.08 -15.59 20.37
C PRO A 132 33.58 -15.50 20.70
N ALA A 133 34.24 -16.65 20.83
CA ALA A 133 35.65 -16.73 21.21
C ALA A 133 36.45 -15.72 20.38
N ILE A 134 37.06 -14.75 21.07
CA ILE A 134 37.69 -13.59 20.45
C ILE A 134 38.82 -14.09 19.55
N ASP A 135 38.58 -14.14 18.24
CA ASP A 135 39.63 -14.18 17.25
C ASP A 135 39.94 -12.72 16.86
N PRO A 136 41.06 -12.14 17.31
CA PRO A 136 41.43 -10.77 16.99
C PRO A 136 41.59 -10.54 15.49
N GLU A 137 41.89 -11.59 14.72
CA GLU A 137 41.98 -11.51 13.25
C GLU A 137 40.58 -11.36 12.64
N LEU A 138 39.61 -12.17 13.08
CA LEU A 138 38.22 -12.08 12.61
C LEU A 138 37.57 -10.74 13.00
N ARG A 139 37.90 -10.20 14.18
CA ARG A 139 37.43 -8.87 14.61
C ARG A 139 38.04 -7.73 13.77
N ALA A 140 39.30 -7.87 13.38
CA ALA A 140 39.94 -6.94 12.44
C ALA A 140 39.27 -6.99 11.07
N GLU A 141 38.93 -8.19 10.61
CA GLU A 141 38.22 -8.43 9.36
C GLU A 141 36.81 -7.86 9.38
N ALA A 142 36.03 -8.09 10.45
CA ALA A 142 34.69 -7.53 10.64
C ALA A 142 34.68 -5.99 10.62
N ARG A 143 35.65 -5.36 11.30
CA ARG A 143 35.82 -3.90 11.29
C ARG A 143 36.17 -3.38 9.89
N ALA A 144 37.11 -4.03 9.20
CA ALA A 144 37.51 -3.64 7.85
C ALA A 144 36.36 -3.78 6.85
N TRP A 145 35.60 -4.86 6.94
CA TRP A 145 34.41 -5.10 6.12
C TRP A 145 33.34 -4.02 6.34
N LEU A 146 33.06 -3.67 7.61
CA LEU A 146 32.10 -2.60 7.93
C LEU A 146 32.54 -1.26 7.34
N LEU A 147 33.82 -0.89 7.47
CA LEU A 147 34.35 0.36 6.92
C LEU A 147 34.22 0.42 5.39
N ASP A 148 34.54 -0.66 4.68
CA ASP A 148 34.38 -0.74 3.21
C ASP A 148 32.92 -0.51 2.77
N ARG A 149 31.97 -1.12 3.49
CA ARG A 149 30.54 -0.97 3.19
C ARG A 149 30.01 0.42 3.54
N ILE A 150 30.48 1.02 4.62
CA ILE A 150 30.13 2.39 5.01
C ILE A 150 30.71 3.40 4.01
N ASP A 151 31.94 3.20 3.54
CA ASP A 151 32.58 4.05 2.54
C ASP A 151 31.84 3.97 1.20
N THR A 152 31.48 2.77 0.76
CA THR A 152 30.62 2.56 -0.41
C THR A 152 29.28 3.30 -0.24
N ALA A 153 28.65 3.21 0.94
CA ALA A 153 27.42 3.93 1.23
C ALA A 153 27.61 5.46 1.16
N LEU A 154 28.73 6.01 1.66
CA LEU A 154 29.04 7.43 1.56
C LEU A 154 29.29 7.90 0.13
N GLU A 155 29.97 7.09 -0.70
CA GLU A 155 30.21 7.40 -2.11
C GLU A 155 28.90 7.46 -2.91
N THR A 156 27.97 6.54 -2.64
CA THR A 156 26.65 6.56 -3.31
C THR A 156 25.80 7.79 -2.96
N ILE A 157 26.09 8.47 -1.85
CA ILE A 157 25.37 9.68 -1.42
C ILE A 157 25.86 10.93 -2.19
N ASP A 158 27.06 10.93 -2.79
CA ASP A 158 27.70 12.15 -3.32
C ASP A 158 27.48 12.41 -4.83
N GLU A 159 26.87 11.49 -5.56
CA GLU A 159 26.75 11.57 -7.03
C GLU A 159 25.32 11.75 -7.54
N ARG A 160 24.87 13.02 -7.63
CA ARG A 160 23.90 13.56 -8.63
C ARG A 160 22.55 12.85 -8.84
N SER A 161 22.16 11.91 -7.99
CA SER A 161 20.94 11.13 -8.17
C SER A 161 20.22 10.96 -6.84
N ASN A 162 18.93 11.23 -6.85
CA ASN A 162 18.04 11.29 -5.70
C ASN A 162 17.73 9.89 -5.14
N TYR A 163 18.70 8.96 -5.14
CA TYR A 163 18.51 7.56 -4.80
C TYR A 163 19.22 7.22 -3.49
N ALA A 164 18.40 7.12 -2.45
CA ALA A 164 18.50 6.31 -1.25
C ALA A 164 19.80 5.52 -1.05
N VAL A 165 20.48 5.82 0.07
CA VAL A 165 21.36 4.86 0.76
C VAL A 165 20.64 3.52 0.82
N ARG A 166 21.31 2.41 0.50
CA ARG A 166 20.72 1.06 0.63
C ARG A 166 21.13 0.44 1.97
N PRO A 167 20.27 -0.37 2.60
CA PRO A 167 20.66 -1.13 3.79
C PRO A 167 21.85 -2.04 3.48
N ILE A 168 22.82 -2.10 4.40
CA ILE A 168 23.99 -2.96 4.28
C ILE A 168 23.53 -4.40 4.48
N GLN A 169 23.79 -5.24 3.48
CA GLN A 169 23.48 -6.66 3.55
C GLN A 169 24.55 -7.38 4.40
N PRO A 170 24.17 -8.40 5.18
CA PRO A 170 25.12 -9.17 5.97
C PRO A 170 26.17 -9.86 5.07
N PRO A 171 27.37 -10.16 5.59
CA PRO A 171 28.36 -10.92 4.84
C PRO A 171 27.88 -12.36 4.61
N ASP A 172 28.31 -12.96 3.49
CA ASP A 172 27.97 -14.35 3.14
C ASP A 172 28.64 -15.38 4.07
N ASP A 173 29.74 -15.00 4.72
CA ASP A 173 30.46 -15.82 5.69
C ASP A 173 29.77 -15.73 7.06
N GLU A 174 29.34 -16.89 7.57
CA GLU A 174 28.58 -17.01 8.82
C GLU A 174 29.37 -16.54 10.05
N ALA A 175 30.68 -16.83 10.12
CA ALA A 175 31.51 -16.42 11.25
C ALA A 175 31.72 -14.90 11.26
N LEU A 176 31.95 -14.32 10.08
CA LEU A 176 32.05 -12.87 9.89
C LEU A 176 30.72 -12.18 10.21
N ALA A 177 29.60 -12.78 9.81
CA ALA A 177 28.26 -12.21 10.02
C ALA A 177 27.88 -12.15 11.50
N ILE A 178 28.21 -13.19 12.28
CA ILE A 178 28.00 -13.23 13.73
C ILE A 178 28.82 -12.14 14.42
N GLU A 179 30.10 -11.96 14.06
CA GLU A 179 30.97 -10.96 14.68
C GLU A 179 30.53 -9.52 14.34
N VAL A 180 30.18 -9.28 13.07
CA VAL A 180 29.62 -8.00 12.62
C VAL A 180 28.30 -7.68 13.33
N ARG A 181 27.40 -8.66 13.46
CA ARG A 181 26.13 -8.51 14.19
C ARG A 181 26.37 -8.17 15.66
N TRP A 182 27.32 -8.85 16.32
CA TRP A 182 27.65 -8.54 17.71
C TRP A 182 28.15 -7.10 17.88
N LEU A 183 29.04 -6.63 17.00
CA LEU A 183 29.60 -5.26 17.02
C LEU A 183 28.52 -4.19 16.92
N VAL A 184 27.50 -4.43 16.09
CA VAL A 184 26.42 -3.47 15.82
C VAL A 184 25.16 -3.72 16.67
N SER A 185 25.10 -4.83 17.41
CA SER A 185 23.90 -5.21 18.19
C SER A 185 23.39 -4.13 19.15
N PRO A 186 24.21 -3.33 19.84
CA PRO A 186 23.69 -2.29 20.73
C PRO A 186 23.19 -1.04 19.99
N LEU A 187 23.38 -0.99 18.66
CA LEU A 187 22.79 0.03 17.79
C LEU A 187 21.36 -0.32 17.36
N ALA A 188 20.86 -1.51 17.75
CA ALA A 188 19.45 -1.85 17.60
C ALA A 188 18.61 -0.81 18.34
N VAL A 189 17.83 -0.03 17.58
CA VAL A 189 16.86 0.89 18.16
C VAL A 189 15.71 0.06 18.72
N GLU A 190 15.47 0.16 20.02
CA GLU A 190 14.27 -0.38 20.68
C GLU A 190 13.03 0.07 19.90
N ASP A 191 12.02 -0.81 19.74
CA ASP A 191 10.81 -0.53 18.94
C ASP A 191 10.30 0.89 19.28
N PRO A 192 10.22 1.81 18.30
CA PRO A 192 9.83 3.20 18.53
C PRO A 192 8.43 3.34 19.14
N ASN A 193 7.66 2.25 19.18
CA ASN A 193 6.33 2.18 19.78
C ASN A 193 6.24 1.24 21.00
N ALA A 194 7.37 0.79 21.57
CA ALA A 194 7.41 -0.08 22.74
C ALA A 194 6.68 0.51 23.96
N GLU A 195 6.69 1.84 24.08
CA GLU A 195 6.03 2.58 25.17
C GLU A 195 4.54 2.87 24.89
N ALA A 196 3.99 2.41 23.77
CA ALA A 196 2.62 2.70 23.37
C ALA A 196 1.61 2.09 24.37
N GLY A 197 1.05 2.95 25.23
CA GLY A 197 0.11 2.52 26.26
C GLY A 197 -1.33 2.31 25.75
N PHE A 198 -2.23 1.97 26.68
CA PHE A 198 -3.66 1.77 26.38
C PHE A 198 -4.32 2.97 25.63
N ALA A 199 -3.87 4.19 25.90
CA ALA A 199 -4.38 5.40 25.24
C ALA A 199 -4.09 5.41 23.72
N ALA A 200 -2.96 4.85 23.28
CA ALA A 200 -2.63 4.70 21.86
C ALA A 200 -3.46 3.59 21.17
N ALA A 201 -3.96 2.61 21.92
CA ALA A 201 -4.76 1.52 21.36
C ALA A 201 -6.11 1.98 20.82
N ILE A 202 -6.69 3.05 21.39
CA ILE A 202 -7.99 3.59 20.97
C ILE A 202 -7.93 4.16 19.53
N PRO A 203 -7.00 5.09 19.18
CA PRO A 203 -6.77 5.51 17.80
C PRO A 203 -6.59 4.36 16.81
N LYS A 204 -5.78 3.36 17.18
CA LYS A 204 -5.50 2.19 16.34
C LYS A 204 -6.74 1.34 16.10
N LEU A 205 -7.55 1.11 17.13
CA LEU A 205 -8.82 0.40 17.00
C LEU A 205 -9.79 1.15 16.07
N VAL A 206 -9.93 2.46 16.25
CA VAL A 206 -10.82 3.29 15.41
C VAL A 206 -10.36 3.27 13.96
N ALA A 207 -9.06 3.43 13.71
CA ALA A 207 -8.49 3.37 12.37
C ALA A 207 -8.72 1.99 11.71
N ASN A 208 -8.51 0.90 12.45
CA ASN A 208 -8.71 -0.46 11.95
C ASN A 208 -10.19 -0.77 11.66
N LEU A 209 -11.11 -0.36 12.54
CA LEU A 209 -12.54 -0.50 12.31
C LEU A 209 -12.98 0.27 11.06
N ASN A 210 -12.48 1.49 10.92
CA ASN A 210 -12.77 2.33 9.76
C ASN A 210 -12.27 1.69 8.46
N ASN A 211 -11.01 1.21 8.45
CA ASN A 211 -10.42 0.51 7.31
C ASN A 211 -11.19 -0.78 6.97
N MET A 212 -11.59 -1.56 7.98
CA MET A 212 -12.38 -2.78 7.80
C MET A 212 -13.73 -2.48 7.13
N VAL A 213 -14.45 -1.44 7.58
CA VAL A 213 -15.74 -1.03 6.99
C VAL A 213 -15.54 -0.57 5.55
N GLY A 214 -14.53 0.27 5.29
CA GLY A 214 -14.23 0.75 3.94
C GLY A 214 -13.85 -0.39 2.99
N GLU A 215 -12.98 -1.29 3.43
CA GLU A 215 -12.53 -2.43 2.63
C GLU A 215 -13.65 -3.44 2.36
N LEU A 216 -14.48 -3.74 3.37
CA LEU A 216 -15.64 -4.61 3.20
C LEU A 216 -16.61 -4.03 2.16
N PHE A 217 -16.82 -2.72 2.16
CA PHE A 217 -17.67 -2.06 1.17
C PHE A 217 -17.06 -2.11 -0.23
N LYS A 218 -15.76 -1.82 -0.39
CA LYS A 218 -15.06 -1.98 -1.68
C LYS A 218 -15.21 -3.39 -2.22
N ARG A 219 -14.90 -4.41 -1.40
CA ARG A 219 -15.06 -5.82 -1.78
C ARG A 219 -16.48 -6.18 -2.17
N SER A 220 -17.47 -5.61 -1.47
CA SER A 220 -18.88 -5.81 -1.79
C SER A 220 -19.27 -5.18 -3.14
N LEU A 221 -18.72 -4.02 -3.50
CA LEU A 221 -18.91 -3.42 -4.83
C LEU A 221 -18.29 -4.30 -5.93
N LEU A 222 -17.06 -4.79 -5.74
CA LEU A 222 -16.40 -5.69 -6.69
C LEU A 222 -17.16 -7.01 -6.84
N PHE A 223 -17.66 -7.58 -5.74
CA PHE A 223 -18.48 -8.80 -5.73
C PHE A 223 -19.73 -8.67 -6.60
N ILE A 224 -20.38 -7.50 -6.58
CA ILE A 224 -21.59 -7.24 -7.37
C ILE A 224 -21.27 -6.90 -8.83
N ALA A 225 -20.09 -6.33 -9.11
CA ALA A 225 -19.73 -5.82 -10.44
C ALA A 225 -19.67 -6.91 -11.53
N VAL A 226 -19.06 -8.07 -11.25
CA VAL A 226 -18.96 -9.15 -12.25
C VAL A 226 -20.34 -9.71 -12.61
N PRO A 227 -21.19 -10.15 -11.65
CA PRO A 227 -22.46 -10.78 -11.99
C PRO A 227 -23.46 -9.81 -12.60
N ILE A 228 -23.50 -8.54 -12.14
CA ILE A 228 -24.43 -7.55 -12.70
C ILE A 228 -24.16 -7.30 -14.18
N VAL A 229 -22.89 -7.10 -14.55
CA VAL A 229 -22.48 -6.82 -15.93
C VAL A 229 -22.79 -8.03 -16.81
N LEU A 230 -22.42 -9.23 -16.36
CA LEU A 230 -22.64 -10.46 -17.12
C LEU A 230 -24.13 -10.69 -17.39
N PHE A 231 -24.96 -10.75 -16.35
CA PHE A 231 -26.37 -11.08 -16.50
C PHE A 231 -27.14 -9.97 -17.21
N SER A 232 -26.83 -8.69 -16.93
CA SER A 232 -27.51 -7.57 -17.59
C SER A 232 -27.18 -7.51 -19.08
N LEU A 233 -25.93 -7.81 -19.47
CA LEU A 233 -25.56 -7.85 -20.89
C LEU A 233 -26.21 -9.02 -21.61
N ILE A 234 -26.21 -10.22 -21.02
CA ILE A 234 -26.88 -11.38 -21.63
C ILE A 234 -28.37 -11.08 -21.83
N ALA A 235 -29.07 -10.63 -20.79
CA ALA A 235 -30.49 -10.30 -20.84
C ALA A 235 -30.77 -9.12 -21.79
N GLY A 236 -29.96 -8.07 -21.72
CA GLY A 236 -30.11 -6.86 -22.50
C GLY A 236 -29.92 -7.12 -24.00
N VAL A 237 -28.84 -7.80 -24.37
CA VAL A 237 -28.56 -8.14 -25.77
C VAL A 237 -29.62 -9.11 -26.31
N ALA A 238 -29.99 -10.15 -25.54
CA ALA A 238 -31.00 -11.11 -25.96
C ALA A 238 -32.39 -10.47 -26.18
N SER A 239 -32.71 -9.41 -25.44
CA SER A 239 -34.00 -8.69 -25.57
C SER A 239 -34.16 -7.91 -26.88
N LEU A 240 -33.05 -7.54 -27.53
CA LEU A 240 -33.08 -6.73 -28.76
C LEU A 240 -33.59 -7.50 -29.99
N ASN A 241 -33.51 -8.85 -29.98
CA ASN A 241 -33.93 -9.76 -31.07
C ASN A 241 -33.42 -9.38 -32.49
N ASP A 242 -32.37 -8.56 -32.58
CA ASP A 242 -31.84 -8.03 -33.83
C ASP A 242 -30.35 -7.65 -33.65
N THR A 243 -29.48 -8.46 -34.25
CA THR A 243 -28.02 -8.29 -34.18
C THR A 243 -27.51 -7.07 -34.96
N ALA A 244 -28.23 -6.64 -36.01
CA ALA A 244 -27.86 -5.46 -36.78
C ALA A 244 -28.18 -4.17 -36.02
N LYS A 245 -29.24 -4.16 -35.21
CA LYS A 245 -29.49 -3.06 -34.26
C LYS A 245 -28.39 -2.97 -33.22
N LEU A 246 -27.94 -4.10 -32.66
CA LEU A 246 -26.85 -4.13 -31.68
C LEU A 246 -25.56 -3.50 -32.24
N GLY A 247 -25.13 -3.93 -33.43
CA GLY A 247 -23.92 -3.38 -34.08
C GLY A 247 -24.00 -1.87 -34.31
N ARG A 248 -25.17 -1.36 -34.67
CA ARG A 248 -25.40 0.09 -34.87
C ARG A 248 -25.36 0.88 -33.57
N ILE A 249 -25.94 0.34 -32.50
CA ILE A 249 -25.90 0.95 -31.17
C ILE A 249 -24.46 0.95 -30.64
N GLY A 250 -23.77 -0.20 -30.74
CA GLY A 250 -22.38 -0.36 -30.34
C GLY A 250 -21.44 0.60 -31.08
N GLY A 251 -21.51 0.65 -32.41
CA GLY A 251 -20.69 1.56 -33.22
C GLY A 251 -20.93 3.04 -32.90
N LYS A 252 -22.19 3.46 -32.71
CA LYS A 252 -22.50 4.82 -32.25
C LYS A 252 -21.93 5.12 -30.86
N THR A 253 -22.02 4.15 -29.95
CA THR A 253 -21.53 4.30 -28.57
C THR A 253 -20.01 4.43 -28.55
N ILE A 254 -19.29 3.58 -29.31
CA ILE A 254 -17.83 3.67 -29.46
C ILE A 254 -17.42 5.04 -30.01
N GLY A 255 -18.10 5.52 -31.07
CA GLY A 255 -17.83 6.84 -31.63
C GLY A 255 -18.04 7.96 -30.61
N ILE A 256 -19.15 7.92 -29.86
CA ILE A 256 -19.42 8.90 -28.79
C ILE A 256 -18.35 8.84 -27.70
N TYR A 257 -17.94 7.64 -27.27
CA TYR A 257 -16.91 7.47 -26.22
C TYR A 257 -15.55 7.96 -26.67
N ILE A 258 -15.12 7.69 -27.90
CA ILE A 258 -13.84 8.20 -28.42
C ILE A 258 -13.88 9.74 -28.48
N CYS A 259 -14.94 10.33 -29.02
CA CYS A 259 -15.06 11.78 -29.12
C CYS A 259 -15.10 12.47 -27.74
N THR A 260 -15.89 11.93 -26.81
CA THR A 260 -16.00 12.50 -25.45
C THR A 260 -14.74 12.30 -24.63
N THR A 261 -14.04 11.18 -24.79
CA THR A 261 -12.74 10.93 -24.14
C THR A 261 -11.67 11.86 -24.67
N ALA A 262 -11.58 12.04 -25.99
CA ALA A 262 -10.66 12.99 -26.60
C ALA A 262 -10.92 14.43 -26.09
N LEU A 263 -12.19 14.81 -25.99
CA LEU A 263 -12.59 16.11 -25.44
C LEU A 263 -12.20 16.25 -23.96
N ALA A 264 -12.48 15.23 -23.14
CA ALA A 264 -12.16 15.22 -21.72
C ALA A 264 -10.65 15.28 -21.47
N ILE A 265 -9.85 14.50 -22.21
CA ILE A 265 -8.38 14.53 -22.15
C ILE A 265 -7.87 15.92 -22.54
N THR A 266 -8.42 16.52 -23.60
CA THR A 266 -8.01 17.86 -24.04
C THR A 266 -8.27 18.91 -22.95
N ILE A 267 -9.46 18.88 -22.34
CA ILE A 267 -9.82 19.77 -21.23
C ILE A 267 -8.92 19.52 -20.02
N GLY A 268 -8.74 18.26 -19.63
CA GLY A 268 -7.91 17.86 -18.49
C GLY A 268 -6.46 18.29 -18.64
N LEU A 269 -5.85 18.05 -19.80
CA LEU A 269 -4.49 18.49 -20.10
C LEU A 269 -4.38 20.01 -20.16
N THR A 270 -5.39 20.69 -20.70
CA THR A 270 -5.38 22.17 -20.75
C THR A 270 -5.45 22.76 -19.34
N LEU A 271 -6.35 22.27 -18.49
CA LEU A 271 -6.46 22.70 -17.10
C LEU A 271 -5.21 22.34 -16.29
N ALA A 272 -4.66 21.13 -16.46
CA ALA A 272 -3.45 20.71 -15.78
C ALA A 272 -2.24 21.59 -16.15
N ASN A 273 -2.08 21.93 -17.44
CA ASN A 273 -1.00 22.80 -17.90
C ASN A 273 -1.17 24.26 -17.42
N LEU A 274 -2.40 24.73 -17.23
CA LEU A 274 -2.70 26.09 -16.75
C LEU A 274 -2.56 26.22 -15.23
N ILE A 275 -3.13 25.29 -14.47
CA ILE A 275 -3.15 25.31 -13.00
C ILE A 275 -1.80 24.83 -12.45
N GLY A 276 -1.14 23.88 -13.14
CA GLY A 276 0.09 23.25 -12.67
C GLY A 276 -0.04 22.57 -11.30
N PRO A 277 -1.05 21.70 -11.08
CA PRO A 277 -1.22 21.01 -9.80
C PRO A 277 0.03 20.17 -9.50
N GLY A 278 0.52 20.23 -8.25
CA GLY A 278 1.71 19.49 -7.80
C GLY A 278 3.02 20.29 -7.70
N LYS A 279 3.04 21.57 -8.11
CA LYS A 279 4.21 22.46 -7.90
C LYS A 279 4.39 22.92 -6.44
N VAL A 280 3.37 22.76 -5.62
CA VAL A 280 3.38 23.06 -4.18
C VAL A 280 3.13 21.72 -3.49
N THR A 281 4.18 21.00 -3.16
CA THR A 281 4.08 19.80 -2.34
C THR A 281 5.02 19.97 -1.15
N SER A 282 4.52 19.76 0.06
CA SER A 282 5.40 19.61 1.22
C SER A 282 6.19 18.30 1.10
N GLU A 283 7.34 18.17 1.76
CA GLU A 283 8.15 16.93 1.79
C GLU A 283 7.31 15.68 2.12
N ARG A 284 6.26 15.86 2.93
CA ARG A 284 5.30 14.80 3.33
C ARG A 284 4.45 14.29 2.17
N HIS A 285 4.10 15.14 1.20
CA HIS A 285 3.33 14.74 0.02
C HIS A 285 4.22 14.06 -1.02
N GLN A 286 5.47 14.50 -1.14
CA GLN A 286 6.42 13.90 -2.07
C GLN A 286 6.69 12.43 -1.69
N ALA A 287 6.91 12.12 -0.41
CA ALA A 287 7.02 10.73 0.06
C ALA A 287 5.76 9.88 -0.22
N TYR A 288 4.55 10.46 -0.07
CA TYR A 288 3.31 9.77 -0.40
C TYR A 288 3.17 9.49 -1.91
N PHE A 289 3.52 10.46 -2.77
CA PHE A 289 3.50 10.28 -4.22
C PHE A 289 4.59 9.31 -4.69
N ASP A 290 5.79 9.37 -4.11
CA ASP A 290 6.90 8.46 -4.42
C ASP A 290 6.54 7.00 -4.06
N SER A 291 5.82 6.78 -2.96
CA SER A 291 5.29 5.44 -2.62
C SER A 291 4.25 4.92 -3.63
N MET A 292 3.51 5.81 -4.30
CA MET A 292 2.65 5.41 -5.42
C MET A 292 3.44 5.17 -6.71
N ILE A 293 4.55 5.90 -6.91
CA ILE A 293 5.39 5.80 -8.09
C ILE A 293 6.23 4.52 -8.06
N GLU A 294 6.79 4.10 -6.92
CA GLU A 294 7.51 2.82 -6.82
C GLU A 294 6.63 1.62 -7.21
N GLY A 295 5.32 1.67 -6.89
CA GLY A 295 4.35 0.68 -7.35
C GLY A 295 3.93 0.82 -8.82
N ALA A 296 4.21 1.97 -9.44
CA ALA A 296 3.91 2.27 -10.85
C ALA A 296 5.09 1.99 -11.78
N GLU A 297 6.34 2.20 -11.34
CA GLU A 297 7.56 1.86 -12.07
C GLU A 297 7.68 0.35 -12.32
N ALA A 298 7.23 -0.47 -11.35
CA ALA A 298 7.09 -1.92 -11.53
C ALA A 298 6.01 -2.31 -12.57
N ARG A 299 5.20 -1.36 -13.07
CA ARG A 299 4.11 -1.56 -14.04
C ARG A 299 4.29 -0.78 -15.34
N VAL A 300 5.45 -0.18 -15.57
CA VAL A 300 5.82 0.32 -16.91
C VAL A 300 6.22 -0.89 -17.77
N GLU A 301 5.26 -1.79 -17.99
CA GLU A 301 5.33 -2.69 -19.13
C GLU A 301 5.22 -1.83 -20.40
N ASP A 302 5.96 -2.21 -21.45
CA ASP A 302 5.86 -1.57 -22.76
C ASP A 302 4.38 -1.37 -23.15
N PRO A 303 4.03 -0.22 -23.75
CA PRO A 303 2.64 0.07 -24.08
C PRO A 303 2.05 -1.11 -24.89
N PRO A 304 0.95 -1.74 -24.42
CA PRO A 304 0.46 -2.94 -25.03
C PRO A 304 0.16 -2.67 -26.50
N ASN A 305 0.72 -3.52 -27.36
CA ASN A 305 0.45 -3.46 -28.79
C ASN A 305 -1.07 -3.52 -29.00
N VAL A 306 -1.59 -2.67 -29.89
CA VAL A 306 -3.02 -2.64 -30.23
C VAL A 306 -3.54 -4.04 -30.61
N TRP A 307 -2.70 -4.85 -31.25
CA TRP A 307 -3.02 -6.23 -31.60
C TRP A 307 -3.07 -7.18 -30.41
N SER A 308 -2.16 -7.07 -29.43
CA SER A 308 -2.21 -7.90 -28.23
C SER A 308 -3.40 -7.50 -27.35
N PHE A 309 -3.73 -6.21 -27.28
CA PHE A 309 -4.96 -5.75 -26.64
C PHE A 309 -6.21 -6.35 -27.29
N LEU A 310 -6.30 -6.35 -28.62
CA LEU A 310 -7.46 -6.94 -29.33
C LEU A 310 -7.59 -8.45 -29.08
N GLN A 311 -6.46 -9.16 -28.97
CA GLN A 311 -6.45 -10.59 -28.61
C GLN A 311 -6.92 -10.81 -27.17
N SER A 312 -6.57 -9.91 -26.23
CA SER A 312 -6.95 -10.01 -24.82
C SER A 312 -8.46 -9.89 -24.55
N ILE A 313 -9.23 -9.35 -25.52
CA ILE A 313 -10.69 -9.25 -25.44
C ILE A 313 -11.35 -10.64 -25.37
N VAL A 314 -10.79 -11.62 -26.08
CA VAL A 314 -11.34 -12.97 -26.15
C VAL A 314 -10.66 -13.84 -25.10
N PRO A 315 -11.35 -14.22 -24.01
CA PRO A 315 -10.75 -15.04 -22.96
C PRO A 315 -10.49 -16.47 -23.45
N THR A 316 -9.37 -17.05 -23.04
CA THR A 316 -9.09 -18.49 -23.22
C THR A 316 -9.97 -19.36 -22.33
N ASN A 317 -10.32 -18.87 -21.14
CA ASN A 317 -11.22 -19.53 -20.21
C ASN A 317 -12.23 -18.53 -19.59
N PRO A 318 -13.54 -18.67 -19.86
CA PRO A 318 -14.54 -17.73 -19.37
C PRO A 318 -14.69 -17.73 -17.85
N PHE A 319 -14.48 -18.87 -17.18
CA PHE A 319 -14.55 -18.95 -15.73
C PHE A 319 -13.37 -18.25 -15.06
N HIS A 320 -12.18 -18.36 -15.66
CA HIS A 320 -11.01 -17.62 -15.20
C HIS A 320 -11.22 -16.10 -15.31
N ALA A 321 -11.76 -15.63 -16.43
CA ALA A 321 -12.07 -14.21 -16.65
C ALA A 321 -13.04 -13.66 -15.59
N MET A 322 -14.09 -14.43 -15.27
CA MET A 322 -15.05 -14.05 -14.23
C MET A 322 -14.45 -14.09 -12.83
N ALA A 323 -13.62 -15.10 -12.53
CA ALA A 323 -12.99 -15.25 -11.21
C ALA A 323 -11.98 -14.14 -10.91
N ASN A 324 -11.23 -13.70 -11.91
CA ASN A 324 -10.25 -12.61 -11.77
C ASN A 324 -10.84 -11.22 -12.05
N ALA A 325 -12.15 -11.13 -12.26
CA ALA A 325 -12.85 -9.87 -12.55
C ALA A 325 -12.28 -9.11 -13.76
N GLU A 326 -11.86 -9.82 -14.81
CA GLU A 326 -11.38 -9.27 -16.07
C GLU A 326 -12.53 -8.65 -16.87
N MET A 327 -12.89 -7.40 -16.55
CA MET A 327 -14.12 -6.74 -17.01
C MET A 327 -14.33 -6.77 -18.53
N LEU A 328 -13.27 -6.52 -19.30
CA LEU A 328 -13.34 -6.53 -20.77
C LEU A 328 -13.77 -7.90 -21.31
N GLN A 329 -13.21 -8.97 -20.75
CA GLN A 329 -13.52 -10.35 -21.12
C GLN A 329 -14.92 -10.74 -20.64
N VAL A 330 -15.34 -10.33 -19.44
CA VAL A 330 -16.69 -10.56 -18.92
C VAL A 330 -17.75 -9.91 -19.83
N VAL A 331 -17.50 -8.69 -20.30
CA VAL A 331 -18.36 -8.01 -21.28
C VAL A 331 -18.43 -8.78 -22.59
N PHE A 332 -17.30 -9.25 -23.12
CA PHE A 332 -17.24 -10.05 -24.34
C PHE A 332 -18.06 -11.34 -24.21
N ILE A 333 -17.89 -12.08 -23.11
CA ILE A 333 -18.66 -13.30 -22.82
C ILE A 333 -20.16 -13.00 -22.80
N GLY A 334 -20.58 -11.97 -22.06
CA GLY A 334 -22.00 -11.59 -21.94
C GLY A 334 -22.61 -11.23 -23.30
N LEU A 335 -21.85 -10.54 -24.15
CA LEU A 335 -22.27 -10.14 -25.49
C LEU A 335 -22.40 -11.34 -26.44
N ILE A 336 -21.43 -12.26 -26.45
CA ILE A 336 -21.47 -13.47 -27.30
C ILE A 336 -22.62 -14.39 -26.88
N ILE A 337 -22.81 -14.63 -25.58
CA ILE A 337 -23.93 -15.44 -25.09
C ILE A 337 -25.27 -14.78 -25.44
N GLY A 338 -25.39 -13.45 -25.22
CA GLY A 338 -26.58 -12.69 -25.57
C GLY A 338 -26.92 -12.79 -27.07
N ILE A 339 -25.93 -12.61 -27.94
CA ILE A 339 -26.09 -12.78 -29.40
C ILE A 339 -26.50 -14.22 -29.72
N GLY A 340 -25.85 -15.23 -29.12
CA GLY A 340 -26.19 -16.64 -29.31
C GLY A 340 -27.66 -16.94 -28.98
N LEU A 341 -28.18 -16.36 -27.89
CA LEU A 341 -29.60 -16.47 -27.53
C LEU A 341 -30.55 -15.82 -28.55
N THR A 342 -30.15 -14.72 -29.21
CA THR A 342 -30.96 -14.11 -30.27
C THR A 342 -31.03 -14.95 -31.55
N LEU A 343 -30.05 -15.81 -31.79
CA LEU A 343 -30.01 -16.70 -32.96
C LEU A 343 -30.88 -17.95 -32.77
N ILE A 344 -31.28 -18.25 -31.53
CA ILE A 344 -32.15 -19.38 -31.19
C ILE A 344 -33.62 -18.95 -31.32
N PRO A 345 -34.51 -19.80 -31.88
CA PRO A 345 -35.94 -19.49 -31.97
C PRO A 345 -36.52 -19.07 -30.61
N GLY A 346 -37.22 -17.93 -30.58
CA GLY A 346 -37.64 -17.27 -29.34
C GLY A 346 -38.38 -18.17 -28.34
N ARG A 347 -39.17 -19.15 -28.81
CA ARG A 347 -39.87 -20.11 -27.93
C ARG A 347 -38.90 -20.99 -27.11
N LYS A 348 -37.71 -21.28 -27.64
CA LYS A 348 -36.68 -22.08 -26.97
C LYS A 348 -35.75 -21.23 -26.10
N SER A 349 -35.42 -20.01 -26.52
CA SER A 349 -34.54 -19.12 -25.76
C SER A 349 -35.26 -18.35 -24.65
N ALA A 350 -36.59 -18.14 -24.75
CA ALA A 350 -37.36 -17.37 -23.78
C ALA A 350 -37.18 -17.78 -22.31
N PRO A 351 -37.18 -19.07 -21.92
CA PRO A 351 -36.96 -19.45 -20.52
C PRO A 351 -35.58 -19.05 -20.00
N VAL A 352 -34.55 -19.14 -20.85
CA VAL A 352 -33.16 -18.78 -20.51
C VAL A 352 -33.03 -17.26 -20.38
N VAL A 353 -33.63 -16.50 -21.29
CA VAL A 353 -33.65 -15.03 -21.20
C VAL A 353 -34.36 -14.56 -19.93
N ALA A 354 -35.51 -15.16 -19.59
CA ALA A 354 -36.25 -14.85 -18.38
C ALA A 354 -35.45 -15.18 -17.10
N PHE A 355 -34.68 -16.26 -17.11
CA PHE A 355 -33.75 -16.60 -16.02
C PHE A 355 -32.69 -15.51 -15.82
N PHE A 356 -32.00 -15.07 -16.87
CA PHE A 356 -31.00 -14.00 -16.78
C PHE A 356 -31.59 -12.65 -16.39
N GLN A 357 -32.81 -12.34 -16.85
CA GLN A 357 -33.54 -11.15 -16.40
C GLN A 357 -33.81 -11.21 -14.89
N THR A 358 -34.32 -12.34 -14.39
CA THR A 358 -34.59 -12.53 -12.97
C THR A 358 -33.30 -12.42 -12.14
N LEU A 359 -32.20 -12.99 -12.62
CA LEU A 359 -30.89 -12.82 -11.96
C LEU A 359 -30.45 -11.36 -11.94
N THR A 360 -30.61 -10.63 -13.04
CA THR A 360 -30.30 -9.19 -13.11
C THR A 360 -31.11 -8.42 -12.06
N ASP A 361 -32.41 -8.70 -11.94
CA ASP A 361 -33.29 -8.08 -10.96
C ASP A 361 -32.85 -8.38 -9.52
N VAL A 362 -32.46 -9.64 -9.23
CA VAL A 362 -31.91 -10.03 -7.92
C VAL A 362 -30.64 -9.24 -7.60
N ILE A 363 -29.71 -9.14 -8.54
CA ILE A 363 -28.47 -8.38 -8.34
C ILE A 363 -28.77 -6.89 -8.15
N ILE A 364 -29.71 -6.31 -8.91
CA ILE A 364 -30.16 -4.92 -8.70
C ILE A 364 -30.71 -4.73 -7.28
N LYS A 365 -31.49 -5.68 -6.75
CA LYS A 365 -31.95 -5.62 -5.34
C LYS A 365 -30.80 -5.69 -4.34
N LEU A 366 -29.78 -6.51 -4.59
CA LEU A 366 -28.57 -6.54 -3.77
C LEU A 366 -27.82 -5.21 -3.81
N VAL A 367 -27.68 -4.59 -4.99
CA VAL A 367 -27.11 -3.23 -5.13
C VAL A 367 -27.90 -2.24 -4.28
N MET A 368 -29.23 -2.26 -4.36
CA MET A 368 -30.07 -1.36 -3.56
C MET A 368 -29.87 -1.54 -2.06
N LEU A 369 -29.74 -2.79 -1.58
CA LEU A 369 -29.46 -3.09 -0.18
C LEU A 369 -28.07 -2.57 0.22
N LEU A 370 -27.06 -2.83 -0.60
CA LEU A 370 -25.70 -2.34 -0.39
C LEU A 370 -25.66 -0.81 -0.33
N MET A 371 -26.38 -0.14 -1.21
CA MET A 371 -26.43 1.33 -1.28
C MET A 371 -27.03 1.96 -0.02
N LEU A 372 -27.80 1.24 0.80
CA LEU A 372 -28.24 1.74 2.12
C LEU A 372 -27.07 1.90 3.10
N THR A 373 -26.00 1.13 2.94
CA THR A 373 -24.78 1.21 3.75
C THR A 373 -23.77 2.23 3.22
N ALA A 374 -23.96 2.70 1.98
CA ALA A 374 -23.03 3.60 1.30
C ALA A 374 -22.68 4.89 2.06
N PRO A 375 -23.60 5.59 2.77
CA PRO A 375 -23.25 6.79 3.53
C PRO A 375 -22.14 6.55 4.57
N TYR A 376 -22.21 5.42 5.27
CA TYR A 376 -21.24 5.04 6.29
C TYR A 376 -19.93 4.57 5.67
N ALA A 377 -20.01 3.84 4.55
CA ALA A 377 -18.83 3.37 3.86
C ALA A 377 -18.06 4.50 3.17
N VAL A 378 -18.74 5.45 2.53
CA VAL A 378 -18.10 6.63 1.92
C VAL A 378 -17.42 7.48 2.98
N PHE A 379 -18.06 7.67 4.14
CA PHE A 379 -17.41 8.27 5.31
C PHE A 379 -16.13 7.51 5.66
N ALA A 380 -16.22 6.18 5.82
CA ALA A 380 -15.07 5.37 6.20
C ALA A 380 -13.93 5.37 5.18
N LEU A 381 -14.25 5.52 3.90
CA LEU A 381 -13.28 5.57 2.81
C LEU A 381 -12.57 6.92 2.70
N ILE A 382 -13.27 8.03 2.95
CA ILE A 382 -12.71 9.38 2.74
C ILE A 382 -11.89 9.87 3.94
N VAL A 383 -12.28 9.51 5.17
CA VAL A 383 -11.57 9.90 6.40
C VAL A 383 -10.07 9.61 6.36
N PRO A 384 -9.58 8.38 6.05
CA PRO A 384 -8.15 8.09 6.07
C PRO A 384 -7.38 8.83 4.96
N VAL A 385 -8.01 9.01 3.79
CA VAL A 385 -7.41 9.76 2.67
C VAL A 385 -7.19 11.22 3.08
N VAL A 386 -8.20 11.86 3.65
CA VAL A 386 -8.13 13.26 4.08
C VAL A 386 -7.26 13.42 5.34
N ALA A 387 -7.28 12.46 6.26
CA ALA A 387 -6.43 12.47 7.44
C ALA A 387 -4.93 12.41 7.10
N SER A 388 -4.57 11.63 6.08
CA SER A 388 -3.17 11.51 5.65
C SER A 388 -2.69 12.71 4.85
N LEU A 389 -3.55 13.29 4.02
CA LEU A 389 -3.15 14.27 3.00
C LEU A 389 -3.54 15.73 3.32
N GLY A 390 -4.48 15.95 4.24
CA GLY A 390 -4.90 17.27 4.71
C GLY A 390 -5.75 18.08 3.71
N LEU A 391 -5.82 19.40 3.91
CA LEU A 391 -6.55 20.34 3.04
C LEU A 391 -5.89 20.50 1.66
N GLU A 392 -4.61 20.15 1.54
CA GLU A 392 -3.83 20.29 0.30
C GLU A 392 -4.34 19.39 -0.83
N ILE A 393 -5.20 18.40 -0.56
CA ILE A 393 -5.86 17.61 -1.61
C ILE A 393 -6.94 18.39 -2.38
N LEU A 394 -7.45 19.48 -1.79
CA LEU A 394 -8.57 20.23 -2.34
C LEU A 394 -8.12 21.40 -3.24
N GLY A 395 -6.81 21.63 -3.37
CA GLY A 395 -6.21 22.64 -4.25
C GLY A 395 -5.18 23.52 -3.56
#